data_AF-A0A1T5BD58-F1
#
_entry.id   AF-A0A1T5BD58-F1
#
_cell.length_a   1.000
_cell.length_b   1.000
_cell.length_c   1.000
_cell.angle_alpha   90.00
_cell.angle_beta   90.00
_cell.angle_gamma   90.00
#
_symmetry.space_group_name_H-M   'P 1'
#
loop_
_entity.id
_entity.type
_entity.pdbx_description
1 polymer ?
#
loop_
_entity_poly.entity_id
_entity_poly.type
_entity_poly.pdbx_seq_one_letter_code
_entity_poly.pdbx_strand_id
1 'polypeptide(L)'
;MNQYILQNIRAFEMTGVMMRIISFTLVSWLGPESPFLFVWIFNTADAILLSWCSVLKKDKAYTLLNVFWIAVGVIGIWRASS
;
A
#
# COMPACT_ATOMS: atom_id res chain seq x y z
N MET A 1 -6.99 16.67 14.35
CA MET A 1 -6.74 16.37 12.92
C MET A 1 -5.64 17.29 12.44
N ASN A 2 -4.49 16.77 12.04
CA ASN A 2 -3.32 17.61 11.73
C ASN A 2 -3.55 18.35 10.39
N GLN A 3 -3.66 19.69 10.40
CA GLN A 3 -3.96 20.48 9.18
C GLN A 3 -2.91 20.29 8.09
N TYR A 4 -1.67 19.99 8.47
CA TYR A 4 -0.56 19.71 7.58
C TYR A 4 -0.80 18.49 6.67
N ILE A 5 -1.46 17.46 7.22
CA ILE A 5 -1.77 16.22 6.49
C ILE A 5 -2.87 16.50 5.45
N LEU A 6 -3.91 17.26 5.84
CA LEU A 6 -5.02 17.60 4.93
C LEU A 6 -4.55 18.45 3.74
N GLN A 7 -3.62 19.38 3.95
CA GLN A 7 -3.06 20.20 2.87
C GLN A 7 -2.19 19.41 1.89
N ASN A 8 -1.51 18.36 2.37
CA ASN A 8 -0.59 17.54 1.58
C ASN A 8 -1.14 16.16 1.21
N ILE A 9 -2.43 15.90 1.41
CA ILE A 9 -3.05 14.58 1.20
C ILE A 9 -2.78 14.03 -0.21
N ARG A 10 -2.79 14.88 -1.24
CA ARG A 10 -2.51 14.46 -2.62
C ARG A 10 -1.06 13.98 -2.79
N ALA A 11 -0.12 14.61 -2.09
CA ALA A 11 1.28 14.20 -2.14
C ALA A 11 1.45 12.81 -1.50
N PHE A 12 0.86 12.59 -0.32
CA PHE A 12 0.84 11.29 0.33
C PHE A 12 0.17 10.21 -0.54
N GLU A 13 -0.98 10.51 -1.14
CA GLU A 13 -1.63 9.61 -2.09
C GLU A 13 -0.72 9.23 -3.26
N MET A 14 -0.06 10.22 -3.89
CA MET A 14 0.86 9.92 -4.98
C MET A 14 2.06 9.11 -4.53
N THR A 15 2.60 9.37 -3.32
CA THR A 15 3.66 8.53 -2.77
C THR A 15 3.18 7.08 -2.62
N GLY A 16 1.99 6.86 -2.05
CA GLY A 16 1.41 5.51 -1.90
C GLY A 16 1.17 4.81 -3.25
N VAL A 17 0.64 5.52 -4.25
CA VAL A 17 0.45 4.98 -5.61
C VAL A 17 1.79 4.63 -6.26
N MET A 18 2.82 5.47 -6.10
CA MET A 18 4.15 5.17 -6.64
C MET A 18 4.76 3.94 -5.97
N MET A 19 4.63 3.79 -4.65
CA MET A 19 5.06 2.58 -3.94
C MET A 19 4.38 1.32 -4.51
N ARG A 20 3.08 1.41 -4.81
CA ARG A 20 2.30 0.32 -5.41
C ARG A 20 2.82 -0.06 -6.80
N ILE A 21 3.06 0.94 -7.66
CA ILE A 21 3.57 0.72 -9.02
C ILE A 21 4.95 0.05 -8.97
N ILE A 22 5.84 0.52 -8.10
CA ILE A 22 7.18 -0.04 -7.93
C ILE A 22 7.10 -1.49 -7.44
N SER A 23 6.24 -1.76 -6.45
CA SER A 23 6.05 -3.11 -5.90
C SER A 23 5.58 -4.11 -6.97
N PHE A 24 4.57 -3.75 -7.76
CA PHE A 24 4.10 -4.62 -8.86
C PHE A 24 5.10 -4.73 -10.01
N THR A 25 5.83 -3.66 -10.31
CA THR A 25 6.88 -3.69 -11.33
C THR A 25 8.01 -4.64 -10.93
N LEU A 26 8.47 -4.58 -9.68
CA LEU A 26 9.50 -5.49 -9.16
C LEU A 26 9.06 -6.95 -9.22
N VAL A 27 7.82 -7.26 -8.80
CA VAL A 27 7.29 -8.64 -8.85
C VAL A 27 7.13 -9.14 -10.27
N SER A 28 6.66 -8.29 -11.19
CA SER A 28 6.47 -8.69 -12.59
C SER A 28 7.79 -8.93 -13.34
N TRP A 29 8.86 -8.20 -12.98
CA TRP A 29 10.17 -8.35 -13.62
C TRP A 29 11.01 -9.49 -13.02
N LEU A 30 11.07 -9.57 -11.69
CA LEU A 30 11.93 -10.53 -10.99
C LEU A 30 11.20 -11.86 -10.70
N GLY A 31 9.86 -11.89 -10.81
CA GLY A 31 9.06 -13.08 -10.57
C GLY A 31 9.39 -13.72 -9.21
N PRO A 32 9.74 -15.02 -9.17
CA PRO A 32 10.07 -15.71 -7.92
C PRO A 32 11.42 -15.31 -7.30
N GLU A 33 12.33 -14.69 -8.06
CA GLU A 33 13.61 -14.16 -7.55
C GLU A 33 13.45 -12.78 -6.88
N SER A 34 12.24 -12.19 -6.93
CA SER A 34 11.98 -10.93 -6.26
C SER A 34 12.14 -11.09 -4.74
N PRO A 35 12.58 -10.06 -4.01
CA PRO A 35 12.60 -10.08 -2.56
C PRO A 35 11.14 -10.03 -2.05
N PHE A 36 10.45 -11.17 -2.13
CA PHE A 36 9.00 -11.30 -1.99
C PHE A 36 8.52 -10.66 -0.67
N LEU A 37 9.22 -10.98 0.43
CA LEU A 37 8.94 -10.41 1.74
C LEU A 37 9.06 -8.88 1.76
N PHE A 38 10.09 -8.30 1.14
CA PHE A 38 10.27 -6.85 1.06
C PHE A 38 9.14 -6.19 0.28
N VAL A 39 8.77 -6.75 -0.88
CA VAL A 39 7.66 -6.22 -1.68
C VAL A 39 6.36 -6.25 -0.88
N TRP A 40 6.06 -7.34 -0.19
CA TRP A 40 4.85 -7.46 0.59
C TRP A 40 4.79 -6.48 1.77
N ILE A 41 5.92 -6.26 2.46
CA ILE A 41 6.02 -5.24 3.51
C ILE A 41 5.81 -3.83 2.93
N PHE A 42 6.48 -3.52 1.83
CA PHE A 42 6.38 -2.22 1.16
C PHE A 42 4.97 -1.96 0.64
N ASN A 43 4.32 -3.00 0.10
CA ASN A 43 2.96 -2.93 -0.39
C ASN A 43 1.92 -2.77 0.74
N THR A 44 2.14 -3.45 1.86
CA THR A 44 1.29 -3.31 3.05
C THR A 44 1.41 -1.90 3.63
N ALA A 45 2.62 -1.32 3.66
CA ALA A 45 2.85 0.05 4.10
C ALA A 45 2.13 1.08 3.23
N ASP A 46 2.15 0.91 1.90
CA ASP A 46 1.41 1.78 0.98
C ASP A 46 -0.10 1.70 1.20
N ALA A 47 -0.62 0.48 1.41
CA ALA A 47 -2.05 0.26 1.60
C ALA A 47 -2.55 0.88 2.92
N ILE A 48 -1.73 0.87 3.97
CA ILE A 48 -2.02 1.59 5.24
C ILE A 48 -2.10 3.10 4.99
N LEU A 49 -1.13 3.65 4.26
CA LEU A 49 -1.06 5.09 3.96
C LEU A 49 -2.24 5.57 3.10
N LEU A 50 -2.60 4.79 2.08
CA LEU A 50 -3.76 5.08 1.22
C LEU A 50 -5.10 4.85 1.94
N SER A 51 -5.19 3.87 2.83
CA SER A 51 -6.35 3.68 3.71
C SER A 51 -6.56 4.92 4.59
N TRP A 52 -5.49 5.44 5.21
CA TRP A 52 -5.56 6.64 6.03
C TRP A 52 -6.03 7.87 5.23
N CYS A 53 -5.51 8.06 4.01
CA CYS A 53 -5.91 9.16 3.13
C CYS A 53 -7.38 9.05 2.66
N SER A 54 -7.81 7.84 2.27
CA SER A 54 -9.19 7.59 1.81
C SER A 54 -10.23 7.72 2.92
N VAL A 55 -9.91 7.32 4.15
CA VAL A 55 -10.75 7.56 5.33
C VAL A 55 -10.90 9.06 5.60
N LEU A 56 -9.81 9.83 5.54
CA LEU A 56 -9.87 11.30 5.70
C LEU A 56 -10.73 11.98 4.62
N LYS A 57 -10.69 11.47 3.39
CA LYS A 57 -11.53 11.93 2.27
C LYS A 57 -12.96 11.39 2.28
N LYS A 58 -13.30 10.49 3.22
CA LYS A 58 -14.59 9.76 3.26
C LYS A 58 -14.87 8.95 1.99
N ASP A 59 -13.83 8.52 1.30
CA ASP A 59 -13.95 7.68 0.10
C ASP A 59 -14.07 6.21 0.50
N LYS A 60 -15.32 5.71 0.52
CA LYS A 60 -15.63 4.35 0.95
C LYS A 60 -15.07 3.28 0.01
N ALA A 61 -15.03 3.55 -1.29
CA ALA A 61 -14.56 2.58 -2.29
C ALA A 61 -13.06 2.35 -2.14
N TYR A 62 -12.29 3.44 -2.05
CA TYR A 62 -10.84 3.34 -1.83
C TYR A 62 -10.48 2.85 -0.43
N THR A 63 -11.27 3.17 0.59
CA THR A 63 -11.08 2.60 1.94
C THR A 63 -11.19 1.08 1.90
N LEU A 64 -12.27 0.55 1.29
CA LEU A 64 -12.47 -0.90 1.17
C LEU A 64 -11.34 -1.57 0.39
N LEU A 65 -10.95 -0.99 -0.75
CA LEU A 65 -9.88 -1.52 -1.59
C LEU A 65 -8.55 -1.58 -0.83
N ASN A 66 -8.16 -0.49 -0.17
CA ASN A 66 -6.87 -0.44 0.50
C ASN A 66 -6.84 -1.34 1.75
N VAL A 67 -7.94 -1.44 2.51
CA VAL A 67 -8.06 -2.39 3.63
C VAL A 67 -7.96 -3.84 3.14
N PHE A 68 -8.58 -4.17 2.00
CA PHE A 68 -8.41 -5.47 1.37
C PHE A 68 -6.93 -5.75 1.06
N TRP A 69 -6.22 -4.78 0.48
CA TRP A 69 -4.79 -4.92 0.21
C TRP A 69 -3.94 -5.08 1.46
N ILE A 70 -4.29 -4.47 2.59
CA ILE A 70 -3.63 -4.73 3.87
C ILE A 70 -3.79 -6.19 4.28
N ALA A 71 -5.00 -6.75 4.17
CA ALA A 71 -5.25 -8.15 4.53
C ALA A 71 -4.48 -9.13 3.62
N VAL A 72 -4.48 -8.89 2.31
CA VAL A 72 -3.69 -9.68 1.35
C VAL A 72 -2.20 -9.52 1.64
N GLY A 73 -1.75 -8.31 2.00
CA GLY A 73 -0.39 -8.01 2.42
C GLY A 73 0.08 -8.85 3.59
N VAL A 74 -0.73 -8.92 4.66
CA VAL A 74 -0.44 -9.74 5.84
C VAL A 74 -0.34 -11.23 5.47
N ILE A 75 -1.24 -11.75 4.64
CA ILE A 75 -1.19 -13.14 4.18
C ILE A 75 0.07 -13.38 3.33
N GLY A 76 0.43 -12.43 2.46
CA GLY A 76 1.62 -12.50 1.63
C GLY A 76 2.92 -12.54 2.45
N ILE A 77 3.01 -11.68 3.48
CA ILE A 77 4.14 -11.68 4.44
C ILE A 77 4.21 -13.02 5.17
N TRP A 78 3.07 -13.52 5.67
CA TRP A 78 3.03 -14.79 6.39
C TRP A 78 3.49 -15.96 5.52
N ARG A 79 3.01 -16.03 4.26
CA ARG A 79 3.42 -17.07 3.30
C ARG A 79 4.87 -16.95 2.84
N ALA A 80 5.44 -15.74 2.79
CA ALA A 80 6.84 -15.55 2.43
C ALA A 80 7.80 -15.83 3.61
N SER A 81 7.28 -15.85 4.85
CA SER A 81 8.03 -16.10 6.07
C SER A 81 7.89 -17.54 6.60
N SER A 82 7.03 -18.36 6.01
CA SER A 82 6.83 -19.78 6.36
C SER A 82 7.40 -20.70 5.30
#